data_AF-A0A087YEA5-F1
#
_entry.id   AF-A0A087YEA5-F1
#
_cell.length_a   1.000
_cell.length_b   1.000
_cell.length_c   1.000
_cell.angle_alpha   90.00
_cell.angle_beta   90.00
_cell.angle_gamma   90.00
#
_symmetry.space_group_name_H-M   'P 1'
#
loop_
_entity.id
_entity.type
_entity.pdbx_description
1 polymer ?
#
loop_
_entity_poly.entity_id
_entity_poly.type
_entity_poly.pdbx_seq_one_letter_code
_entity_poly.pdbx_strand_id
1 'polypeptide(L)'
;MLGLLAAGSIFFPGIFLASKQILEQLMGWSEVDAVVISARLVSSLQAVMASSAGWTIVSSCRDVMEDRHWLTDAYILFATPYFCYDLLAMFLCYWFRLRVKGHQEAGPDGGSVRTAMLGFLRREVLMVLHHVFMVAFCCPASLVWRQGRGDYFQGLLFLAELSTPSVCLGKVLIQFQRQDWLLHRVNGAALLLSFFCCRVLLFPYLYYAYSRYASIPLYRVPLVAPWQCNLGAALLWPLQLYWFSLICRGALR
;
A
#
# COMPACT_ATOMS: atom_id res chain seq x y z
N MET A 1 -14.65 17.71 -5.99
CA MET A 1 -13.61 16.74 -6.38
C MET A 1 -12.20 17.24 -6.06
N LEU A 2 -11.78 18.43 -6.55
CA LEU A 2 -10.47 19.01 -6.25
C LEU A 2 -10.18 19.21 -4.74
N GLY A 3 -11.20 19.53 -3.94
CA GLY A 3 -11.04 19.69 -2.49
C GLY A 3 -10.53 18.44 -1.76
N LEU A 4 -10.94 17.24 -2.20
CA LEU A 4 -10.48 15.97 -1.58
C LEU A 4 -9.05 15.64 -1.97
N LEU A 5 -8.67 15.92 -3.22
CA LEU A 5 -7.29 15.81 -3.68
C LEU A 5 -6.39 16.78 -2.91
N ALA A 6 -6.80 18.04 -2.78
CA ALA A 6 -6.06 19.03 -2.00
C ALA A 6 -5.96 18.64 -0.51
N ALA A 7 -7.04 18.13 0.07
CA ALA A 7 -7.04 17.62 1.44
C ALA A 7 -6.04 16.48 1.62
N GLY A 8 -6.04 15.48 0.71
CA GLY A 8 -5.06 14.40 0.73
C GLY A 8 -3.61 14.91 0.58
N SER A 9 -3.37 15.82 -0.37
CA SER A 9 -2.06 16.42 -0.62
C SER A 9 -1.50 17.20 0.58
N ILE A 10 -2.36 17.74 1.45
CA ILE A 10 -1.93 18.40 2.69
C ILE A 10 -1.83 17.39 3.83
N PHE A 11 -2.80 16.47 3.93
CA PHE A 11 -2.94 15.54 5.04
C PHE A 11 -1.73 14.61 5.18
N PHE A 12 -1.35 13.86 4.13
CA PHE A 12 -0.27 12.87 4.27
C PHE A 12 1.10 13.49 4.53
N PRO A 13 1.56 14.52 3.79
CA PRO A 13 2.80 15.21 4.12
C PRO A 13 2.72 15.95 5.47
N GLY A 14 1.56 16.49 5.83
CA GLY A 14 1.36 17.16 7.12
C GLY A 14 1.56 16.21 8.30
N ILE A 15 0.96 15.02 8.26
CA ILE A 15 1.16 13.99 9.30
C ILE A 15 2.62 13.56 9.35
N PHE A 16 3.28 13.39 8.20
CA PHE A 16 4.70 13.05 8.15
C PHE A 16 5.60 14.08 8.83
N LEU A 17 5.40 15.36 8.52
CA LEU A 17 6.20 16.44 9.10
C LEU A 17 5.94 16.57 10.60
N ALA A 18 4.68 16.50 11.02
CA ALA A 18 4.31 16.54 12.43
C ALA A 18 4.91 15.36 13.19
N SER A 19 4.81 14.13 12.67
CA SER A 19 5.38 12.95 13.32
C SER A 19 6.91 13.00 13.35
N LYS A 20 7.56 13.48 12.28
CA LYS A 20 9.02 13.64 12.24
C LYS A 20 9.47 14.61 13.33
N GLN A 21 8.83 15.78 13.40
CA GLN A 21 9.17 16.81 14.37
C GLN A 21 8.94 16.34 15.81
N ILE A 22 7.83 15.63 16.07
CA ILE A 22 7.55 15.05 17.39
C ILE A 22 8.64 14.04 17.79
N LEU A 23 9.02 13.14 16.88
CA LEU A 23 10.04 12.12 17.17
C LEU A 23 11.44 12.74 17.40
N GLU A 24 11.79 13.78 16.66
CA GLU A 24 13.08 14.48 16.83
C GLU A 24 13.10 15.31 18.12
N GLN A 25 12.07 16.13 18.35
CA GLN A 25 12.07 17.12 19.44
C GLN A 25 11.69 16.52 20.79
N LEU A 26 10.69 15.63 20.84
CA LEU A 26 10.18 15.10 22.10
C LEU A 26 10.85 13.78 22.51
N MET A 27 11.20 12.94 21.53
CA MET A 27 11.78 11.62 21.80
C MET A 27 13.30 11.58 21.61
N GLY A 28 13.89 12.63 21.05
CA GLY A 28 15.34 12.73 20.82
C GLY A 28 15.87 11.73 19.81
N TRP A 29 15.04 11.25 18.88
CA TRP A 29 15.44 10.25 17.89
C TRP A 29 16.33 10.84 16.81
N SER A 30 17.18 10.01 16.22
CA SER A 30 18.00 10.41 15.06
C SER A 30 17.10 10.82 13.89
N GLU A 31 17.55 11.76 13.06
CA GLU A 31 16.78 12.20 11.88
C GLU A 31 16.41 11.02 10.97
N VAL A 32 17.29 10.03 10.85
CA VAL A 32 17.05 8.84 10.03
C VAL A 32 15.96 7.95 10.62
N ASP A 33 15.98 7.72 11.93
CA ASP A 33 14.94 6.95 12.60
C ASP A 33 13.59 7.69 12.55
N ALA A 34 13.60 9.00 12.80
CA ALA A 34 12.40 9.84 12.73
C ALA A 34 11.75 9.81 11.35
N VAL A 35 12.52 9.95 10.26
CA VAL A 35 12.02 9.89 8.88
C VAL A 35 11.45 8.51 8.56
N VAL A 36 12.19 7.43 8.89
CA VAL A 36 11.76 6.06 8.58
C VAL A 36 10.47 5.70 9.33
N ILE A 37 10.38 6.08 10.60
CA ILE A 37 9.22 5.73 11.43
C ILE A 37 8.02 6.59 11.04
N SER A 38 8.23 7.87 10.76
CA SER A 38 7.18 8.76 10.24
C SER A 38 6.57 8.25 8.94
N ALA A 39 7.39 7.84 7.97
CA ALA A 39 6.89 7.27 6.72
C ALA A 39 6.02 6.01 6.95
N ARG A 40 6.48 5.11 7.84
CA ARG A 40 5.73 3.90 8.20
C ARG A 40 4.44 4.18 8.96
N LEU A 41 4.42 5.21 9.79
CA LEU A 41 3.21 5.65 10.49
C LEU A 41 2.16 6.17 9.50
N VAL A 42 2.55 7.03 8.57
CA VAL A 42 1.64 7.56 7.54
C VAL A 42 1.10 6.42 6.67
N SER A 43 1.96 5.48 6.26
CA SER A 43 1.53 4.29 5.51
C SER A 43 0.56 3.40 6.30
N SER A 44 0.81 3.19 7.60
CA SER A 44 -0.10 2.42 8.45
C SER A 44 -1.45 3.13 8.62
N LEU A 45 -1.44 4.46 8.76
CA LEU A 45 -2.65 5.27 8.86
C LEU A 45 -3.48 5.20 7.56
N GLN A 46 -2.83 5.37 6.40
CA GLN A 46 -3.49 5.21 5.11
C GLN A 46 -4.12 3.83 4.97
N ALA A 47 -3.42 2.79 5.42
CA ALA A 47 -3.91 1.43 5.31
C ALA A 47 -5.13 1.16 6.19
N VAL A 48 -5.15 1.71 7.41
CA VAL A 48 -6.31 1.64 8.30
C VAL A 48 -7.50 2.38 7.69
N MET A 49 -7.29 3.59 7.14
CA MET A 49 -8.34 4.34 6.47
C MET A 49 -8.88 3.59 5.25
N ALA A 50 -8.01 3.01 4.42
CA ALA A 50 -8.39 2.24 3.25
C ALA A 50 -9.21 1.02 3.63
N SER A 51 -8.73 0.25 4.60
CA SER A 51 -9.42 -0.96 5.06
C SER A 51 -10.78 -0.64 5.68
N SER A 52 -10.88 0.44 6.44
CA SER A 52 -12.14 0.89 7.04
C SER A 52 -13.14 1.35 5.99
N ALA A 53 -12.67 2.11 4.98
CA ALA A 53 -13.49 2.50 3.85
C ALA A 53 -13.96 1.29 3.05
N GLY A 54 -13.05 0.36 2.75
CA GLY A 54 -13.36 -0.90 2.06
C GLY A 54 -14.42 -1.73 2.78
N TRP A 55 -14.25 -1.92 4.09
CA TRP A 55 -15.23 -2.63 4.92
C TRP A 55 -16.60 -1.96 4.90
N THR A 56 -16.64 -0.63 5.05
CA THR A 56 -17.89 0.14 5.03
C THR A 56 -18.62 -0.02 3.70
N ILE A 57 -17.91 0.10 2.57
CA ILE A 57 -18.49 -0.05 1.23
C ILE A 57 -19.02 -1.48 1.03
N VAL A 58 -18.20 -2.50 1.33
CA VAL A 58 -18.54 -3.92 1.16
C VAL A 58 -19.74 -4.33 2.01
N SER A 59 -19.84 -3.80 3.23
CA SER A 59 -20.98 -4.08 4.13
C SER A 59 -22.27 -3.34 3.75
N SER A 60 -22.15 -2.25 2.98
CA SER A 60 -23.29 -1.42 2.58
C SER A 60 -23.89 -1.83 1.23
N CYS A 61 -23.07 -2.29 0.28
CA CYS A 61 -23.51 -2.75 -1.03
C CYS A 61 -24.11 -4.17 -0.96
N ARG A 62 -25.36 -4.33 -1.38
CA ARG A 62 -26.05 -5.61 -1.53
C ARG A 62 -25.89 -6.15 -2.94
N ASP A 63 -26.10 -5.29 -3.94
CA ASP A 63 -25.79 -5.60 -5.33
C ASP A 63 -24.32 -5.27 -5.60
N VAL A 64 -23.54 -6.29 -5.96
CA VAL A 64 -22.09 -6.14 -6.12
C VAL A 64 -21.69 -5.34 -7.36
N MET A 65 -22.60 -5.11 -8.32
CA MET A 65 -22.32 -4.39 -9.56
C MET A 65 -23.00 -3.03 -9.64
N GLU A 66 -24.26 -2.91 -9.24
CA GLU A 66 -25.02 -1.67 -9.48
C GLU A 66 -25.13 -0.77 -8.25
N ASP A 67 -24.93 -1.28 -7.03
CA ASP A 67 -24.98 -0.42 -5.84
C ASP A 67 -23.81 0.57 -5.82
N ARG A 68 -24.13 1.80 -5.38
CA ARG A 68 -23.16 2.88 -5.25
C ARG A 68 -22.98 3.32 -3.81
N HIS A 69 -21.75 3.63 -3.44
CA HIS A 69 -21.38 4.15 -2.14
C HIS A 69 -20.49 5.39 -2.32
N TRP A 70 -20.93 6.52 -1.75
CA TRP A 70 -20.24 7.82 -1.89
C TRP A 70 -18.77 7.78 -1.44
N LEU A 71 -18.48 6.95 -0.43
CA LEU A 71 -17.13 6.80 0.13
C LEU A 71 -16.13 6.26 -0.90
N THR A 72 -16.59 5.52 -1.92
CA THR A 72 -15.70 4.95 -2.93
C THR A 72 -14.95 6.07 -3.67
N ASP A 73 -15.69 6.95 -4.35
CA ASP A 73 -15.08 8.04 -5.13
C ASP A 73 -14.37 9.06 -4.23
N ALA A 74 -14.97 9.34 -3.06
CA ALA A 74 -14.38 10.27 -2.11
C ALA A 74 -13.03 9.78 -1.59
N TYR A 75 -12.93 8.49 -1.24
CA TYR A 75 -11.71 7.91 -0.73
C TYR A 75 -10.64 7.75 -1.81
N ILE A 76 -10.98 7.38 -3.06
CA ILE A 76 -10.00 7.32 -4.16
C ILE A 76 -9.37 8.69 -4.37
N LEU A 77 -10.18 9.75 -4.43
CA LEU A 77 -9.68 11.11 -4.62
C LEU A 77 -8.80 11.54 -3.44
N PHE A 78 -9.23 11.26 -2.20
CA PHE A 78 -8.45 11.58 -1.01
C PHE A 78 -7.13 10.80 -0.94
N ALA A 79 -7.13 9.51 -1.30
CA ALA A 79 -5.97 8.63 -1.19
C ALA A 79 -4.99 8.72 -2.38
N THR A 80 -5.40 9.22 -3.55
CA THR A 80 -4.50 9.33 -4.71
C THR A 80 -3.20 10.10 -4.41
N PRO A 81 -3.24 11.27 -3.72
CA PRO A 81 -2.03 11.99 -3.32
C PRO A 81 -1.10 11.19 -2.40
N TYR A 82 -1.61 10.25 -1.60
CA TYR A 82 -0.78 9.40 -0.75
C TYR A 82 0.22 8.61 -1.59
N PHE A 83 -0.19 7.99 -2.70
CA PHE A 83 0.72 7.17 -3.50
C PHE A 83 1.87 7.99 -4.11
N CYS A 84 1.61 9.25 -4.48
CA CYS A 84 2.65 10.17 -4.92
C CYS A 84 3.57 10.58 -3.76
N TYR A 85 2.99 10.90 -2.60
CA TYR A 85 3.74 11.23 -1.39
C TYR A 85 4.61 10.05 -0.92
N ASP A 86 4.10 8.81 -0.94
CA ASP A 86 4.79 7.63 -0.42
C ASP A 86 6.00 7.27 -1.28
N LEU A 87 5.93 7.50 -2.61
CA LEU A 87 7.11 7.43 -3.49
C LEU A 87 8.23 8.39 -3.05
N LEU A 88 7.87 9.63 -2.69
CA LEU A 88 8.83 10.62 -2.20
C LEU A 88 9.37 10.22 -0.81
N ALA A 89 8.50 9.75 0.08
CA ALA A 89 8.87 9.31 1.43
C ALA A 89 9.82 8.10 1.38
N MET A 90 9.56 7.13 0.49
CA MET A 90 10.45 5.98 0.25
C MET A 90 11.82 6.43 -0.27
N PHE A 91 11.86 7.37 -1.23
CA PHE A 91 13.12 7.92 -1.72
C PHE A 91 13.89 8.66 -0.62
N LEU A 92 13.22 9.48 0.20
CA LEU A 92 13.83 10.16 1.34
C LEU A 92 14.42 9.16 2.34
N CYS A 93 13.66 8.13 2.72
CA CYS A 93 14.14 7.06 3.60
C CYS A 93 15.39 6.38 3.04
N TYR A 94 15.43 6.11 1.73
CA TYR A 94 16.58 5.53 1.05
C TYR A 94 17.79 6.46 1.07
N TRP A 95 17.59 7.75 0.75
CA TRP A 95 18.62 8.77 0.73
C TRP A 95 19.27 8.98 2.11
N PHE A 96 18.47 9.08 3.17
CA PHE A 96 18.98 9.22 4.53
C PHE A 96 19.75 7.98 5.01
N ARG A 97 19.28 6.77 4.66
CA ARG A 97 20.03 5.53 4.96
C ARG A 97 21.36 5.45 4.23
N LEU A 98 21.42 5.92 2.98
CA LEU A 98 22.67 6.02 2.23
C LEU A 98 23.64 7.01 2.88
N ARG A 99 23.16 8.17 3.33
CA ARG A 99 24.02 9.17 3.98
C ARG A 99 24.65 8.63 5.27
N VAL A 100 23.88 7.94 6.12
CA VAL A 100 24.43 7.34 7.35
C VAL A 100 25.47 6.26 7.04
N LYS A 101 25.19 5.37 6.09
CA LYS A 101 26.17 4.34 5.69
C LYS A 101 27.42 4.93 5.03
N GLY A 102 27.26 5.93 4.17
CA GLY A 102 28.37 6.63 3.52
C GLY A 102 29.22 7.45 4.50
N HIS A 103 28.63 7.94 5.60
CA HIS A 103 29.39 8.56 6.69
C HIS A 103 30.26 7.55 7.45
N GLN A 104 29.89 6.27 7.44
CA GLN A 104 30.61 5.19 8.13
C GLN A 104 31.75 4.57 7.29
N GLU A 105 31.75 4.76 5.96
CA GLU A 105 32.76 4.18 5.04
C GLU A 105 33.71 5.20 4.37
N ALA A 106 33.59 6.50 4.68
CA ALA A 106 34.49 7.62 4.30
C ALA A 106 34.73 7.94 2.79
N GLY A 107 34.47 9.21 2.41
CA GLY A 107 34.95 9.86 1.18
C GLY A 107 34.12 11.10 0.78
N PRO A 108 34.71 12.21 0.25
CA PRO A 108 34.03 13.50 0.05
C PRO A 108 33.05 13.58 -1.12
N ASP A 109 32.76 12.47 -1.79
CA ASP A 109 31.85 12.46 -2.93
C ASP A 109 30.45 12.10 -2.46
N GLY A 110 29.76 13.11 -1.95
CA GLY A 110 28.31 13.10 -1.78
C GLY A 110 27.65 12.84 -3.12
N GLY A 111 27.42 11.56 -3.43
CA GLY A 111 26.93 11.10 -4.73
C GLY A 111 25.73 11.94 -5.17
N SER A 112 25.80 12.44 -6.40
CA SER A 112 24.73 13.25 -7.02
C SER A 112 23.35 12.65 -6.73
N VAL A 113 22.37 13.50 -6.45
CA VAL A 113 20.95 13.11 -6.25
C VAL A 113 20.49 12.16 -7.36
N ARG A 114 20.97 12.37 -8.59
CA ARG A 114 20.70 11.53 -9.75
C ARG A 114 21.19 10.08 -9.56
N THR A 115 22.39 9.89 -9.04
CA THR A 115 22.97 8.56 -8.79
C THR A 115 22.20 7.81 -7.72
N ALA A 116 21.81 8.48 -6.63
CA ALA A 116 20.99 7.86 -5.61
C ALA A 116 19.57 7.57 -6.08
N MET A 117 18.98 8.44 -6.92
CA MET A 117 17.68 8.21 -7.53
C MET A 117 17.71 6.97 -8.44
N LEU A 118 18.73 6.83 -9.28
CA LEU A 118 18.91 5.61 -10.10
C LEU A 118 19.11 4.36 -9.23
N GLY A 119 19.89 4.48 -8.16
CA GLY A 119 20.08 3.40 -7.18
C GLY A 119 18.76 3.00 -6.50
N PHE A 120 17.95 3.97 -6.08
CA PHE A 120 16.64 3.76 -5.49
C PHE A 120 15.69 3.04 -6.47
N LEU A 121 15.57 3.55 -7.70
CA LEU A 121 14.72 2.96 -8.73
C LEU A 121 15.11 1.51 -9.03
N ARG A 122 16.41 1.20 -9.09
CA ARG A 122 16.90 -0.16 -9.32
C ARG A 122 16.63 -1.07 -8.13
N ARG A 123 16.82 -0.60 -6.91
CA ARG A 123 16.73 -1.42 -5.70
C ARG A 123 15.30 -1.68 -5.26
N GLU A 124 14.44 -0.68 -5.38
CA GLU A 124 13.03 -0.71 -4.96
C GLU A 124 12.08 -0.78 -6.16
N VAL A 125 12.54 -1.31 -7.29
CA VAL A 125 11.82 -1.30 -8.59
C VAL A 125 10.40 -1.83 -8.49
N LEU A 126 10.17 -2.89 -7.71
CA LEU A 126 8.84 -3.50 -7.56
C LEU A 126 7.86 -2.58 -6.82
N MET A 127 8.33 -1.91 -5.76
CA MET A 127 7.51 -0.98 -4.99
C MET A 127 7.24 0.30 -5.79
N VAL A 128 8.24 0.81 -6.51
CA VAL A 128 8.07 1.97 -7.38
C VAL A 128 7.09 1.67 -8.51
N LEU A 129 7.28 0.54 -9.21
CA LEU A 129 6.38 0.11 -10.28
C LEU A 129 4.95 -0.05 -9.78
N HIS A 130 4.76 -0.64 -8.60
CA HIS A 130 3.45 -0.76 -7.97
C HIS A 130 2.79 0.60 -7.76
N HIS A 131 3.47 1.57 -7.16
CA HIS A 131 2.89 2.90 -6.90
C HIS A 131 2.60 3.67 -8.19
N VAL A 132 3.52 3.64 -9.15
CA VAL A 132 3.32 4.25 -10.47
C VAL A 132 2.13 3.62 -11.17
N PHE A 133 1.99 2.30 -11.12
CA PHE A 133 0.86 1.60 -11.71
C PHE A 133 -0.47 1.97 -11.02
N MET A 134 -0.47 2.05 -9.68
CA MET A 134 -1.65 2.45 -8.92
C MET A 134 -2.13 3.86 -9.31
N VAL A 135 -1.21 4.83 -9.42
CA VAL A 135 -1.55 6.22 -9.77
C VAL A 135 -1.90 6.38 -11.24
N ALA A 136 -1.11 5.80 -12.15
CA ALA A 136 -1.26 6.02 -13.59
C ALA A 136 -2.40 5.21 -14.21
N PHE A 137 -2.73 4.05 -13.64
CA PHE A 137 -3.73 3.14 -14.21
C PHE A 137 -4.88 2.85 -13.24
N CYS A 138 -4.62 2.42 -12.00
CA CYS A 138 -5.69 2.03 -11.10
C CYS A 138 -6.59 3.20 -10.68
N CYS A 139 -6.03 4.37 -10.36
CA CYS A 139 -6.81 5.55 -9.99
C CYS A 139 -7.71 6.05 -11.13
N PRO A 140 -7.20 6.28 -12.37
CA PRO A 140 -8.05 6.63 -13.51
C PRO A 140 -9.08 5.56 -13.84
N ALA A 141 -8.71 4.28 -13.77
CA ALA A 141 -9.66 3.18 -13.99
C ALA A 141 -10.81 3.22 -12.97
N SER A 142 -10.50 3.46 -11.70
CA SER A 142 -11.47 3.45 -10.60
C SER A 142 -12.39 4.68 -10.60
N LEU A 143 -11.94 5.82 -11.12
CA LEU A 143 -12.74 7.06 -11.17
C LEU A 143 -13.47 7.26 -12.50
N VAL A 144 -12.83 6.94 -13.62
CA VAL A 144 -13.32 7.29 -14.96
C VAL A 144 -13.90 6.06 -15.67
N TRP A 145 -13.14 4.96 -15.75
CA TRP A 145 -13.56 3.78 -16.52
C TRP A 145 -14.61 2.93 -15.81
N ARG A 146 -14.64 3.01 -14.48
CA ARG A 146 -15.61 2.32 -13.64
C ARG A 146 -17.06 2.77 -13.88
N GLN A 147 -17.26 4.01 -14.37
CA GLN A 147 -18.58 4.58 -14.68
C GLN A 147 -19.60 4.48 -13.53
N GLY A 148 -19.13 4.44 -12.28
CA GLY A 148 -19.99 4.33 -11.10
C GLY A 148 -20.51 2.94 -10.78
N ARG A 149 -20.02 1.87 -11.45
CA ARG A 149 -20.39 0.48 -11.16
C ARG A 149 -19.33 -0.25 -10.34
N GLY A 150 -19.69 -1.36 -9.70
CA GLY A 150 -18.74 -2.23 -9.01
C GLY A 150 -18.09 -1.60 -7.77
N ASP A 151 -18.79 -0.73 -7.04
CA ASP A 151 -18.29 -0.14 -5.78
C ASP A 151 -17.92 -1.22 -4.75
N TYR A 152 -18.68 -2.31 -4.69
CA TYR A 152 -18.37 -3.47 -3.88
C TYR A 152 -16.97 -4.03 -4.17
N PHE A 153 -16.64 -4.23 -5.45
CA PHE A 153 -15.32 -4.73 -5.86
C PHE A 153 -14.21 -3.74 -5.55
N GLN A 154 -14.47 -2.44 -5.72
CA GLN A 154 -13.51 -1.41 -5.32
C GLN A 154 -13.26 -1.41 -3.81
N GLY A 155 -14.31 -1.62 -3.00
CA GLY A 155 -14.19 -1.78 -1.55
C GLY A 155 -13.34 -3.00 -1.16
N LEU A 156 -13.51 -4.13 -1.85
CA LEU A 156 -12.65 -5.30 -1.67
C LEU A 156 -11.18 -5.01 -2.02
N LEU A 157 -10.91 -4.23 -3.06
CA LEU A 157 -9.55 -3.82 -3.41
C LEU A 157 -8.91 -2.94 -2.31
N PHE A 158 -9.69 -2.11 -1.60
CA PHE A 158 -9.15 -1.35 -0.46
C PHE A 158 -8.79 -2.22 0.74
N LEU A 159 -9.51 -3.33 0.96
CA LEU A 159 -9.17 -4.28 2.03
C LEU A 159 -7.79 -4.92 1.84
N ALA A 160 -7.21 -4.87 0.63
CA ALA A 160 -5.84 -5.31 0.39
C ALA A 160 -4.81 -4.56 1.26
N GLU A 161 -5.11 -3.35 1.70
CA GLU A 161 -4.21 -2.59 2.56
C GLU A 161 -4.20 -3.07 4.02
N LEU A 162 -5.11 -3.95 4.43
CA LEU A 162 -5.19 -4.40 5.83
C LEU A 162 -3.90 -5.06 6.34
N SER A 163 -3.09 -5.64 5.45
CA SER A 163 -1.80 -6.23 5.82
C SER A 163 -0.68 -5.21 6.04
N THR A 164 -0.80 -3.99 5.48
CA THR A 164 0.25 -2.97 5.47
C THR A 164 0.68 -2.50 6.86
N PRO A 165 -0.21 -2.30 7.86
CA PRO A 165 0.19 -1.99 9.23
C PRO A 165 1.10 -3.07 9.83
N SER A 166 0.80 -4.35 9.59
CA SER A 166 1.61 -5.48 10.06
C SER A 166 2.98 -5.54 9.37
N VAL A 167 3.05 -5.17 8.08
CA VAL A 167 4.33 -5.01 7.34
C VAL A 167 5.16 -3.88 7.96
N CYS A 168 4.56 -2.71 8.19
CA CYS A 168 5.21 -1.55 8.79
C CYS A 168 5.72 -1.88 10.19
N LEU A 169 4.87 -2.43 11.05
CA LEU A 169 5.22 -2.81 12.42
C LEU A 169 6.36 -3.84 12.43
N GLY A 170 6.32 -4.84 11.54
CA GLY A 170 7.41 -5.81 11.40
C GLY A 170 8.76 -5.15 11.14
N LYS A 171 8.80 -4.20 10.19
CA LYS A 171 10.03 -3.45 9.88
C LYS A 171 10.49 -2.54 11.05
N VAL A 172 9.56 -2.00 11.82
CA VAL A 172 9.87 -1.21 13.05
C VAL A 172 10.51 -2.11 14.11
N LEU A 173 9.92 -3.27 14.39
CA LEU A 173 10.44 -4.20 15.41
C LEU A 173 11.83 -4.71 15.07
N ILE A 174 12.11 -4.97 13.79
CA ILE A 174 13.45 -5.35 13.31
C ILE A 174 14.45 -4.20 13.53
N GLN A 175 14.05 -2.96 13.26
CA GLN A 175 14.92 -1.79 13.45
C GLN A 175 15.31 -1.57 14.92
N PHE A 176 14.39 -1.82 15.85
CA PHE A 176 14.66 -1.72 17.29
C PHE A 176 15.27 -2.99 17.92
N GLN A 177 15.66 -3.98 17.10
CA GLN A 177 16.16 -5.29 17.55
C GLN A 177 15.26 -5.98 18.58
N ARG A 178 13.94 -5.80 18.48
CA ARG A 178 12.94 -6.42 19.37
C ARG A 178 12.37 -7.71 18.78
N GLN A 179 13.19 -8.50 18.09
CA GLN A 179 12.75 -9.71 17.38
C GLN A 179 12.39 -10.87 18.32
N ASP A 180 12.95 -10.90 19.53
CA ASP A 180 12.72 -11.96 20.53
C ASP A 180 11.37 -11.84 21.26
N TRP A 181 10.67 -10.72 21.08
CA TRP A 181 9.43 -10.43 21.79
C TRP A 181 8.24 -11.16 21.17
N LEU A 182 7.31 -11.61 22.03
CA LEU A 182 6.02 -12.20 21.62
C LEU A 182 5.29 -11.32 20.59
N LEU A 183 5.43 -10.00 20.69
CA LEU A 183 4.90 -9.03 19.73
C LEU A 183 5.38 -9.27 18.29
N HIS A 184 6.66 -9.61 18.08
CA HIS A 184 7.19 -9.88 16.74
C HIS A 184 6.58 -11.14 16.13
N ARG A 185 6.41 -12.21 16.94
CA ARG A 185 5.77 -13.46 16.50
C ARG A 185 4.29 -13.26 16.19
N VAL A 186 3.55 -12.58 17.06
CA VAL A 186 2.12 -12.27 16.85
C VAL A 186 1.95 -11.40 15.61
N ASN A 187 2.78 -10.37 15.45
CA ASN A 187 2.76 -9.53 14.24
C ASN A 187 3.11 -10.32 12.98
N GLY A 188 4.09 -11.23 13.05
CA GLY A 188 4.46 -12.10 11.93
C GLY A 188 3.30 -13.01 11.50
N ALA A 189 2.59 -13.62 12.45
CA ALA A 189 1.40 -14.43 12.17
C ALA A 189 0.26 -13.57 11.60
N ALA A 190 0.00 -12.39 12.20
CA ALA A 190 -1.00 -11.44 11.71
C ALA A 190 -0.68 -10.96 10.28
N LEU A 191 0.59 -10.70 9.98
CA LEU A 191 1.06 -10.35 8.64
C LEU A 191 0.79 -11.48 7.64
N LEU A 192 1.20 -12.71 7.95
CA LEU A 192 0.98 -13.86 7.06
C LEU A 192 -0.50 -14.08 6.76
N LEU A 193 -1.34 -14.07 7.80
CA LEU A 193 -2.77 -14.29 7.68
C LEU A 193 -3.44 -13.17 6.88
N SER A 194 -3.21 -11.91 7.27
CA SER A 194 -3.80 -10.75 6.59
C SER A 194 -3.34 -10.63 5.14
N PHE A 195 -2.06 -10.86 4.85
CA PHE A 195 -1.55 -10.81 3.47
C PHE A 195 -2.15 -11.92 2.61
N PHE A 196 -2.25 -13.14 3.14
CA PHE A 196 -2.85 -14.25 2.42
C PHE A 196 -4.34 -13.99 2.13
N CYS A 197 -5.13 -13.64 3.16
CA CYS A 197 -6.56 -13.44 3.02
C CYS A 197 -6.91 -12.20 2.18
N CYS A 198 -6.28 -11.06 2.47
CA CYS A 198 -6.67 -9.78 1.89
C CYS A 198 -5.96 -9.45 0.58
N ARG A 199 -4.86 -10.11 0.23
CA ARG A 199 -4.13 -9.85 -1.03
C ARG A 199 -4.06 -11.06 -1.95
N VAL A 200 -3.76 -12.24 -1.44
CA VAL A 200 -3.61 -13.44 -2.28
C VAL A 200 -4.96 -14.01 -2.68
N LEU A 201 -5.85 -14.26 -1.71
CA LEU A 201 -7.19 -14.80 -1.94
C LEU A 201 -8.17 -13.77 -2.51
N LEU A 202 -7.82 -12.48 -2.42
CA LEU A 202 -8.63 -11.40 -2.95
C LEU A 202 -8.97 -11.62 -4.43
N PHE A 203 -7.98 -11.85 -5.30
CA PHE A 203 -8.23 -12.00 -6.74
C PHE A 203 -9.15 -13.17 -7.07
N PRO A 204 -8.91 -14.42 -6.59
CA PRO A 204 -9.87 -15.51 -6.74
C PRO A 204 -11.27 -15.16 -6.21
N TYR A 205 -11.36 -14.44 -5.09
CA TYR A 205 -12.63 -14.02 -4.51
C TYR A 205 -13.37 -12.99 -5.38
N LEU A 206 -12.67 -12.05 -6.02
CA LEU A 206 -13.30 -11.12 -6.98
C LEU A 206 -13.97 -11.89 -8.14
N TYR A 207 -13.26 -12.88 -8.70
CA TYR A 207 -13.82 -13.75 -9.75
C TYR A 207 -15.02 -14.57 -9.24
N TYR A 208 -14.94 -15.08 -8.00
CA TYR A 208 -16.03 -15.81 -7.37
C TYR A 208 -17.27 -14.94 -7.13
N ALA A 209 -17.12 -13.75 -6.55
CA ALA A 209 -18.22 -12.82 -6.33
C ALA A 209 -18.90 -12.44 -7.65
N TYR A 210 -18.13 -12.20 -8.71
CA TYR A 210 -18.68 -11.94 -10.04
C TYR A 210 -19.38 -13.17 -10.65
N SER A 211 -18.82 -14.38 -10.48
CA SER A 211 -19.45 -15.64 -10.89
C SER A 211 -20.83 -15.81 -10.26
N ARG A 212 -20.95 -15.50 -8.95
CA ARG A 212 -22.22 -15.56 -8.22
C ARG A 212 -23.21 -14.52 -8.71
N TYR A 213 -22.76 -13.30 -8.97
CA TYR A 213 -23.60 -12.24 -9.55
C TYR A 213 -24.13 -12.62 -10.94
N ALA A 214 -23.25 -13.01 -11.85
CA ALA A 214 -23.62 -13.33 -13.24
C ALA A 214 -24.22 -14.74 -13.41
N SER A 215 -24.29 -15.54 -12.34
CA SER A 215 -24.74 -16.94 -12.36
C SER A 215 -24.02 -17.81 -13.41
N ILE A 216 -22.71 -17.56 -13.59
CA ILE A 216 -21.85 -18.32 -14.52
C ILE A 216 -20.83 -19.16 -13.76
N PRO A 217 -20.35 -20.28 -14.32
CA PRO A 217 -19.25 -21.04 -13.74
C PRO A 217 -17.95 -20.20 -13.61
N LEU A 218 -17.19 -20.41 -12.52
CA LEU A 218 -15.99 -19.61 -12.19
C LEU A 218 -14.96 -19.55 -13.32
N TYR A 219 -14.72 -20.67 -14.01
CA TYR A 219 -13.74 -20.76 -15.11
C TYR A 219 -14.13 -19.93 -16.34
N ARG A 220 -15.41 -19.54 -16.48
CA ARG A 220 -15.87 -18.66 -17.56
C ARG A 220 -15.73 -17.19 -17.22
N VAL A 221 -15.54 -16.83 -15.95
CA VAL A 221 -15.48 -15.42 -15.54
C VAL A 221 -14.36 -14.65 -16.25
N PRO A 222 -13.12 -15.15 -16.38
CA PRO A 222 -12.08 -14.42 -17.09
C PRO A 222 -12.41 -14.14 -18.56
N LEU A 223 -13.32 -14.89 -19.17
CA LEU A 223 -13.74 -14.70 -20.57
C LEU A 223 -14.86 -13.67 -20.73
N VAL A 224 -15.62 -13.40 -19.67
CA VAL A 224 -16.82 -12.54 -19.70
C VAL A 224 -16.62 -11.24 -18.91
N ALA A 225 -15.78 -11.26 -17.89
CA ALA A 225 -15.47 -10.08 -17.09
C ALA A 225 -14.81 -8.99 -17.96
N PRO A 226 -15.01 -7.71 -17.62
CA PRO A 226 -14.36 -6.60 -18.32
C PRO A 226 -12.85 -6.83 -18.41
N TRP A 227 -12.28 -6.65 -19.61
CA TRP A 227 -10.87 -6.93 -19.87
C TRP A 227 -9.93 -6.12 -18.97
N GLN A 228 -10.36 -4.94 -18.50
CA GLN A 228 -9.63 -4.09 -17.57
C GLN A 228 -9.45 -4.77 -16.21
N CYS A 229 -10.48 -5.47 -15.71
CA CYS A 229 -10.41 -6.22 -14.46
C CYS A 229 -9.43 -7.39 -14.60
N ASN A 230 -9.48 -8.09 -15.73
CA ASN A 230 -8.56 -9.18 -16.02
C ASN A 230 -7.11 -8.69 -16.16
N LEU A 231 -6.89 -7.57 -16.83
CA LEU A 231 -5.57 -6.96 -16.95
C LEU A 231 -5.04 -6.53 -15.58
N GLY A 232 -5.86 -5.87 -14.77
CA GLY A 232 -5.51 -5.49 -13.40
C GLY A 232 -5.14 -6.70 -12.55
N ALA A 233 -5.94 -7.78 -12.62
CA ALA A 233 -5.63 -9.03 -11.92
C ALA A 233 -4.34 -9.68 -12.41
N ALA A 234 -4.12 -9.74 -13.74
CA ALA A 234 -2.93 -10.33 -14.33
C ALA A 234 -1.64 -9.55 -13.97
N LEU A 235 -1.72 -8.24 -13.76
CA LEU A 235 -0.58 -7.42 -13.38
C LEU A 235 -0.33 -7.40 -11.87
N LEU A 236 -1.39 -7.29 -11.06
CA LEU A 236 -1.26 -7.13 -9.61
C LEU A 236 -1.11 -8.46 -8.88
N TRP A 237 -1.83 -9.51 -9.28
CA TRP A 237 -1.86 -10.77 -8.53
C TRP A 237 -0.50 -11.50 -8.48
N PRO A 238 0.26 -11.61 -9.59
CA PRO A 238 1.60 -12.21 -9.55
C PRO A 238 2.55 -11.47 -8.60
N LEU A 239 2.43 -10.14 -8.53
CA LEU A 239 3.23 -9.33 -7.61
C LEU A 239 2.90 -9.65 -6.14
N GLN A 240 1.61 -9.82 -5.82
CA GLN A 240 1.20 -10.24 -4.48
C GLN A 240 1.69 -11.66 -4.15
N LEU A 241 1.59 -12.61 -5.09
CA LEU A 241 2.10 -13.97 -4.91
C LEU A 241 3.63 -13.98 -4.67
N TYR A 242 4.37 -13.18 -5.45
CA TYR A 242 5.81 -13.02 -5.28
C TYR A 242 6.15 -12.48 -3.88
N TRP A 243 5.53 -11.39 -3.45
CA TRP A 243 5.75 -10.84 -2.11
C TRP A 243 5.34 -11.79 -1.00
N PHE A 244 4.23 -12.49 -1.14
CA PHE A 244 3.82 -13.51 -0.17
C PHE A 244 4.85 -14.63 -0.05
N SER A 245 5.43 -15.08 -1.17
CA SER A 245 6.50 -16.08 -1.17
C SER A 245 7.75 -15.59 -0.43
N LEU A 246 8.10 -14.30 -0.56
CA LEU A 246 9.21 -13.70 0.19
C LEU A 246 8.92 -13.62 1.69
N ILE A 247 7.70 -13.24 2.07
CA ILE A 247 7.28 -13.18 3.48
C ILE A 247 7.32 -14.58 4.10
N CYS A 248 6.79 -15.60 3.39
CA CYS A 248 6.83 -16.99 3.86
C CYS A 248 8.28 -17.48 4.04
N ARG A 249 9.17 -17.19 3.07
CA ARG A 249 10.60 -17.53 3.21
C ARG A 249 11.26 -16.80 4.37
N GLY A 250 10.84 -15.57 4.66
CA GLY A 250 11.31 -14.81 5.82
C GLY A 250 10.83 -15.39 7.15
N ALA A 251 9.60 -15.92 7.21
CA ALA A 251 9.03 -16.53 8.40
C ALA A 251 9.56 -17.94 8.71
N LEU A 252 10.09 -18.64 7.69
CA LEU A 252 10.67 -19.98 7.82
C LEU A 252 12.18 -19.96 8.20
N ARG A 253 12.82 -18.79 8.23
CA ARG A 253 14.20 -18.60 8.67
C ARG A 253 14.24 -18.20 10.14
#